data_AF-A0A1Z9F3G5-F1
#
_entry.id   AF-A0A1Z9F3G5-F1
#
_cell.length_a   1.000
_cell.length_b   1.000
_cell.length_c   1.000
_cell.angle_alpha   90.00
_cell.angle_beta   90.00
_cell.angle_gamma   90.00
#
_symmetry.space_group_name_H-M   'P 1'
#
loop_
_entity.id
_entity.type
_entity.pdbx_description
1 polymer ?
#
loop_
_entity_poly.entity_id
_entity_poly.type
_entity_poly.pdbx_seq_one_letter_code
_entity_poly.pdbx_strand_id
1 'polypeptide(L)' 'MRWILCLKMLFLMSFASGCATVISGECLWAEPIRPSVRDALTIGTHRQILAHNQKGFEFCDWE' A
#
# COMPACT_ATOMS: atom_id res chain seq x y z
N MET A 1 2.29 22.66 -33.70
CA MET A 1 1.32 21.54 -33.59
C MET A 1 1.88 20.30 -32.91
N ARG A 2 3.10 19.83 -33.23
CA ARG A 2 3.71 18.62 -32.62
C ARG A 2 3.76 18.63 -31.08
N TRP A 3 4.16 19.76 -30.48
CA TRP A 3 4.23 19.94 -29.02
C TRP A 3 2.87 19.85 -28.31
N ILE A 4 1.81 20.36 -28.96
CA ILE A 4 0.44 20.32 -28.42
C ILE A 4 -0.10 18.88 -28.43
N LEU A 5 0.26 18.08 -29.46
CA LEU A 5 -0.08 16.66 -29.51
C LEU A 5 0.61 15.88 -28.37
N CYS A 6 1.90 16.12 -28.14
CA CYS A 6 2.64 15.48 -27.05
C CYS A 6 2.06 15.81 -25.68
N LEU A 7 1.69 17.07 -25.45
CA LEU A 7 1.10 17.52 -24.17
C LEU A 7 -0.26 16.84 -23.91
N LYS A 8 -1.09 16.67 -24.94
CA LYS A 8 -2.37 15.96 -24.85
C LYS A 8 -2.18 14.46 -24.56
N MET A 9 -1.18 13.81 -25.16
CA MET A 9 -0.86 12.41 -24.88
C MET A 9 -0.41 12.21 -23.43
N LEU A 10 0.46 13.07 -22.91
CA LEU A 10 0.90 13.01 -21.52
C LEU A 10 -0.28 13.15 -20.55
N PHE A 11 -1.17 14.11 -20.81
CA PHE A 11 -2.37 14.32 -20.00
C PHE A 11 -3.31 13.10 -20.01
N LEU A 12 -3.55 12.49 -21.17
CA LEU A 12 -4.37 11.26 -21.25
C LEU A 12 -3.73 10.08 -20.51
N MET A 13 -2.41 9.90 -20.57
CA MET A 13 -1.74 8.81 -19.87
C MET A 13 -1.83 8.92 -18.34
N SER A 14 -1.87 10.13 -17.78
CA SER A 14 -2.09 10.33 -16.33
C SER A 14 -3.48 9.94 -15.83
N PHE A 15 -4.49 9.82 -16.69
CA PHE A 15 -5.79 9.26 -16.29
C PHE A 15 -5.80 7.72 -16.31
N ALA A 16 -4.84 7.09 -16.98
CA ALA A 16 -4.73 5.63 -17.04
C ALA A 16 -3.93 5.04 -15.86
N SER A 17 -3.14 5.84 -15.13
CA SER A 17 -2.29 5.36 -14.03
C SER A 17 -3.05 4.95 -12.77
N GLY A 18 -4.37 5.20 -12.69
CA GLY A 18 -5.23 4.75 -11.59
C GLY A 18 -5.86 3.37 -11.79
N CYS A 19 -5.72 2.77 -12.99
CA CYS A 19 -6.32 1.48 -13.33
C CYS A 19 -5.29 0.34 -13.33
N ALA A 20 -4.25 0.44 -12.50
CA ALA A 20 -3.51 -0.74 -12.12
C ALA A 20 -4.43 -1.54 -11.19
N THR A 21 -5.20 -2.45 -11.78
CA THR A 21 -5.78 -3.57 -11.03
C THR A 21 -4.63 -4.24 -10.33
N VAL A 22 -4.59 -4.13 -9.00
CA VAL A 22 -3.69 -4.91 -8.15
C VAL A 22 -3.75 -6.34 -8.67
N ILE A 23 -2.61 -6.90 -9.10
CA ILE A 23 -2.57 -8.27 -9.59
C ILE A 23 -3.18 -9.11 -8.47
N SER A 24 -4.33 -9.70 -8.74
CA SER A 24 -5.17 -10.34 -7.73
C SER A 24 -4.33 -11.37 -6.95
N GLY A 25 -4.09 -11.11 -5.67
CA GLY A 25 -3.32 -11.97 -4.76
C GLY A 25 -2.12 -11.29 -4.08
N GLU A 26 -1.62 -10.16 -4.60
CA GLU A 26 -0.47 -9.46 -3.99
C GLU A 26 -0.96 -8.28 -3.14
N CYS A 27 -0.88 -8.41 -1.82
CA CYS A 27 -1.11 -7.29 -0.91
C CYS A 27 0.06 -6.30 -0.98
N LEU A 28 -0.24 -5.04 -1.33
CA LEU A 28 0.76 -3.97 -1.38
C LEU A 28 1.07 -3.35 0.00
N TRP A 29 0.32 -3.75 1.03
CA TRP A 29 0.59 -3.34 2.40
C TRP A 29 1.88 -4.02 2.90
N ALA A 30 2.69 -3.32 3.69
CA ALA A 30 3.92 -3.89 4.23
C ALA A 30 3.61 -5.06 5.18
N GLU A 31 4.31 -6.18 5.03
CA GLU A 31 4.11 -7.46 5.76
C GLU A 31 3.78 -7.35 7.27
N PRO A 32 3.16 -8.39 7.87
CA PRO A 32 2.82 -8.39 9.30
C PRO A 32 4.03 -8.13 10.19
N ILE A 33 3.88 -7.22 11.16
CA ILE A 33 4.92 -6.92 12.15
C ILE A 33 4.72 -7.81 13.37
N ARG A 34 5.69 -8.69 13.67
CA ARG A 34 5.63 -9.65 14.79
C ARG A 34 6.78 -9.40 15.79
N PRO A 35 6.61 -8.47 16.75
CA PRO A 35 7.64 -8.16 17.73
C PRO A 35 8.02 -9.35 18.59
N SER A 36 9.30 -9.42 18.94
CA SER A 36 9.80 -10.34 19.95
C SER A 36 9.41 -9.88 21.35
N VAL A 37 9.29 -10.83 22.27
CA VAL A 37 9.13 -10.54 23.72
C VAL A 37 10.30 -9.73 24.30
N ARG A 38 11.43 -9.67 23.59
CA ARG A 38 12.63 -8.92 23.98
C ARG A 38 12.63 -7.48 23.46
N ASP A 39 11.69 -7.10 22.60
CA ASP A 39 11.66 -5.77 22.02
C ASP A 39 11.10 -4.76 23.03
N ALA A 40 11.85 -3.67 23.25
CA ALA A 40 11.42 -2.59 24.12
C ALA A 40 10.53 -1.62 23.33
N LEU A 41 9.22 -1.87 23.35
CA LEU A 41 8.24 -1.04 22.65
C LEU A 41 7.49 -0.10 23.60
N THR A 42 7.23 1.11 23.12
CA THR A 42 6.29 2.01 23.82
C THR A 42 4.85 1.51 23.65
N ILE A 43 3.96 1.92 24.56
CA ILE A 43 2.52 1.64 24.43
C ILE A 43 1.96 2.16 23.10
N GLY A 44 2.44 3.32 22.63
CA GLY A 44 2.03 3.89 21.35
C GLY A 44 2.41 3.00 20.17
N THR A 45 3.64 2.49 20.17
CA THR A 45 4.14 1.59 19.13
C THR A 45 3.37 0.27 19.10
N HIS A 46 3.06 -0.32 20.27
CA HIS A 46 2.21 -1.52 20.33
C HIS A 46 0.84 -1.29 19.67
N ARG A 47 0.19 -0.16 19.94
CA ARG A 47 -1.11 0.16 19.34
C ARG A 47 -1.04 0.33 17.82
N GLN A 48 0.03 0.95 17.32
CA GLN A 48 0.24 1.12 15.89
C GLN A 48 0.48 -0.21 15.18
N ILE A 49 1.31 -1.08 15.76
CA ILE A 49 1.56 -2.43 15.21
C ILE A 49 0.27 -3.25 15.20
N LEU A 50 -0.52 -3.20 16.27
CA LEU A 50 -1.81 -3.90 16.32
C LEU A 50 -2.75 -3.40 15.22
N ALA A 51 -2.89 -2.08 15.06
CA ALA A 51 -3.74 -1.49 14.03
C ALA A 51 -3.25 -1.84 12.61
N HIS A 52 -1.94 -1.86 12.38
CA HIS A 52 -1.34 -2.29 11.11
C HIS A 52 -1.68 -3.74 10.78
N ASN A 53 -1.44 -4.67 11.71
CA ASN A 53 -1.71 -6.09 11.50
C ASN A 53 -3.21 -6.37 11.33
N GLN A 54 -4.09 -5.64 12.02
CA GLN A 54 -5.54 -5.73 11.84
C GLN A 54 -5.96 -5.35 10.41
N LYS A 55 -5.35 -4.32 9.81
CA LYS A 55 -5.63 -3.96 8.41
C LYS A 55 -5.16 -5.04 7.45
N GLY A 56 -4.02 -5.66 7.75
CA GLY A 56 -3.56 -6.83 7.04
C GLY A 56 -4.52 -8.01 7.07
N PHE A 57 -5.07 -8.33 8.26
CA PHE A 57 -6.10 -9.36 8.40
C PHE A 57 -7.37 -9.02 7.60
N GLU A 58 -7.79 -7.74 7.60
CA GLU A 58 -9.01 -7.28 6.91
C GLU A 58 -8.88 -7.26 5.38
N PHE A 59 -7.70 -6.93 4.84
CA PHE A 59 -7.54 -6.59 3.42
C PHE A 59 -6.52 -7.44 2.67
N CYS A 60 -5.71 -8.23 3.37
CA CYS A 60 -4.53 -8.89 2.82
C CYS A 60 -4.40 -10.37 3.19
N ASP A 61 -5.46 -10.98 3.74
CA ASP A 61 -5.50 -12.41 4.11
C ASP A 61 -4.36 -12.83 5.06
N TRP A 62 -3.88 -11.90 5.90
CA TRP A 62 -2.84 -12.21 6.89
C TRP A 62 -3.40 -12.95 8.10
N GLU A 63 -2.56 -13.81 8.70
CA GLU A 63 -2.81 -14.55 9.94
C GLU A 63 -1.87 -14.15 11.09
#